data_AF-A0A9P5RWU0-F1
#
_entry.id   AF-A0A9P5RWU0-F1
#
_cell.length_a   1.000
_cell.length_b   1.000
_cell.length_c   1.000
_cell.angle_alpha   90.00
_cell.angle_beta   90.00
_cell.angle_gamma   90.00
#
_symmetry.space_group_name_H-M   'P 1'
#
loop_
_entity.id
_entity.type
_entity.pdbx_description
1 polymer ?
#
loop_
_entity_poly.entity_id
_entity_poly.type
_entity_poly.pdbx_seq_one_letter_code
_entity_poly.pdbx_strand_id
1 'polypeptide(L)'
;MFAPARIASVTLSTAARSARSVSGRMTLTTACTPPVAWQSKAPAIVATSTRAYSSARGKGGIRNLPLAAVALILGGLTLTGAGLWQFYTSGVNAFPEDIRNDLRKALYYQNYGNDCDKAVGYYRSALNAAMQHPDLKVDGPEVTGIMIQLGTMFQDMGRTQEAIDVLVMAFEVLVHGRTLGTGNDSILRNAQQQEGAAGGGFDNSDEQHHPNQKHDQSSSSAHAHAHGPRVMDGPTRLKTVGIAQKLGDLYHALKKDQQAERYYLWSVEQLMKNHDQIQARSPAHSSDEERLQIARDRELMRKHFSFDNLPSWMTKTDLGASLEALGAFYTSKGVYSNALPLYMRALSLIEPNSCHAAVLMCNISDAFAGLGNIEDATGWAERGLKIGSAQSGQECDEGCGVILYNLGMLHEMKGDVMKAKDYYNQSKQHGLKTGFNQCIVESNKALKRMKEANEGSQA
;
A
#
# COMPACT_ATOMS: atom_id res chain seq x y z
N MET A 1 33.78 12.79 6.07
CA MET A 1 32.81 11.75 6.46
C MET A 1 32.02 11.36 5.22
N PHE A 2 32.44 10.29 4.55
CA PHE A 2 31.69 9.74 3.41
C PHE A 2 30.58 8.86 3.97
N ALA A 3 29.32 9.16 3.67
CA ALA A 3 28.21 8.26 3.97
C ALA A 3 28.25 7.11 2.93
N PRO A 4 28.58 5.86 3.31
CA PRO A 4 28.46 4.73 2.40
C PRO A 4 27.02 4.61 1.89
N ALA A 5 26.88 4.35 0.58
CA ALA A 5 25.59 4.11 -0.05
C ALA A 5 24.89 2.95 0.69
N ARG A 6 23.69 3.21 1.23
CA ARG A 6 22.90 2.20 1.93
C ARG A 6 22.04 1.47 0.90
N ILE A 7 21.92 0.14 1.01
CA ILE A 7 20.70 -0.50 0.51
C ILE A 7 19.58 0.17 1.32
N ALA A 8 18.73 0.96 0.66
CA ALA A 8 17.54 1.50 1.31
C ALA A 8 16.88 0.36 2.09
N SER A 9 16.43 0.65 3.31
CA SER A 9 15.68 -0.31 4.14
C SER A 9 14.73 -1.08 3.26
N VAL A 10 14.50 -2.36 3.58
CA VAL A 10 13.41 -3.12 2.97
C VAL A 10 12.12 -2.40 3.38
N THR A 11 11.76 -1.33 2.69
CA THR A 11 10.37 -0.90 2.54
C THR A 11 9.78 -1.93 1.60
N LEU A 12 9.67 -3.17 2.09
CA LEU A 12 8.50 -3.96 1.79
C LEU A 12 7.38 -2.98 2.09
N SER A 13 6.69 -2.54 1.05
CA SER A 13 5.42 -1.86 1.19
C SER A 13 4.51 -2.85 1.93
N THR A 14 4.63 -2.93 3.25
CA THR A 14 3.81 -3.76 4.14
C THR A 14 2.40 -3.22 4.12
N ALA A 15 2.21 -1.95 3.77
CA ALA A 15 0.92 -1.39 3.33
C ALA A 15 0.28 -2.18 2.17
N ALA A 16 1.07 -2.81 1.27
CA ALA A 16 0.54 -3.65 0.19
C ALA A 16 0.27 -5.11 0.60
N ARG A 17 0.76 -5.56 1.77
CA ARG A 17 0.45 -6.89 2.34
C ARG A 17 -0.62 -6.84 3.44
N SER A 18 -0.67 -5.82 4.31
CA SER A 18 -1.75 -5.65 5.30
C SER A 18 -3.07 -5.21 4.63
N ALA A 19 -3.03 -4.42 3.55
CA ALA A 19 -4.23 -4.10 2.77
C ALA A 19 -4.88 -5.32 2.07
N ARG A 20 -4.16 -6.46 1.95
CA ARG A 20 -4.76 -7.72 1.47
C ARG A 20 -5.62 -8.42 2.51
N SER A 21 -5.51 -8.05 3.79
CA SER A 21 -6.24 -8.70 4.88
C SER A 21 -7.55 -8.00 5.25
N VAL A 22 -7.74 -6.73 4.86
CA VAL A 22 -8.97 -5.97 5.17
C VAL A 22 -9.87 -5.82 3.94
N SER A 23 -9.37 -6.10 2.74
CA SER A 23 -10.20 -6.28 1.54
C SER A 23 -10.64 -7.74 1.43
N GLY A 24 -11.83 -8.06 1.95
CA GLY A 24 -12.55 -9.26 1.52
C GLY A 24 -12.60 -9.30 -0.01
N ARG A 25 -11.91 -10.29 -0.60
CA ARG A 25 -11.90 -10.66 -2.03
C ARG A 25 -11.78 -9.50 -3.03
N MET A 26 -10.54 -9.11 -3.30
CA MET A 26 -10.11 -8.79 -4.67
C MET A 26 -8.60 -9.02 -4.75
N THR A 27 -8.20 -10.23 -5.15
CA THR A 27 -6.85 -10.47 -5.66
C THR A 27 -6.75 -9.78 -7.01
N LEU A 28 -6.38 -8.50 -7.01
CA LEU A 28 -6.07 -7.74 -8.22
C LEU A 28 -4.61 -8.01 -8.59
N THR A 29 -4.41 -8.69 -9.71
CA THR A 29 -3.13 -8.79 -10.41
C THR A 29 -2.78 -7.43 -11.01
N THR A 30 -1.54 -6.96 -10.80
CA THR A 30 -0.98 -5.75 -11.40
C THR A 30 -0.99 -5.85 -12.93
N ALA A 31 -1.78 -5.02 -13.61
CA ALA A 31 -2.19 -5.25 -15.00
C ALA A 31 -1.64 -4.26 -16.06
N CYS A 32 -0.81 -3.27 -15.72
CA CYS A 32 -0.21 -2.37 -16.73
C CYS A 32 1.35 -2.51 -16.87
N THR A 33 1.97 -3.58 -16.35
CA THR A 33 3.37 -3.93 -16.70
C THR A 33 3.40 -4.89 -17.89
N PRO A 34 4.24 -4.68 -18.93
CA PRO A 34 4.38 -5.67 -19.99
C PRO A 34 4.81 -7.01 -19.36
N PRO A 35 4.25 -8.15 -19.77
CA PRO A 35 4.67 -9.43 -19.23
C PRO A 35 6.16 -9.60 -19.53
N VAL A 36 6.96 -9.83 -18.47
CA VAL A 36 8.30 -10.41 -18.64
C VAL A 36 8.10 -11.69 -19.42
N ALA A 37 8.72 -11.77 -20.61
CA ALA A 37 8.64 -12.95 -21.46
C ALA A 37 9.15 -14.17 -20.68
N TRP A 38 8.22 -14.97 -20.19
CA TRP A 38 8.51 -16.28 -19.62
C TRP A 38 8.97 -17.18 -20.78
N GLN A 39 10.29 -17.28 -20.97
CA GLN A 39 10.88 -18.40 -21.69
C GLN A 39 10.75 -19.64 -20.82
N SER A 40 9.60 -20.32 -20.86
CA SER A 40 9.48 -21.65 -20.31
C SER A 40 10.19 -22.63 -21.24
N LYS A 41 11.39 -23.09 -20.83
CA LYS A 41 11.91 -24.37 -21.32
C LYS A 41 10.96 -25.46 -20.82
N ALA A 42 10.17 -26.04 -21.73
CA ALA A 42 9.36 -27.21 -21.43
C ALA A 42 10.28 -28.39 -21.03
N PRO A 43 9.96 -29.15 -19.97
CA PRO A 43 10.66 -30.41 -19.74
C PRO A 43 10.24 -31.42 -20.81
N ALA A 44 11.23 -32.09 -21.41
CA ALA A 44 11.00 -33.19 -22.33
C ALA A 44 10.32 -34.35 -21.59
N ILE A 45 9.04 -34.58 -21.88
CA ILE A 45 8.32 -35.76 -21.40
C ILE A 45 8.75 -36.94 -22.28
N VAL A 46 9.47 -37.88 -21.69
CA VAL A 46 9.83 -39.15 -22.28
C VAL A 46 8.55 -39.94 -22.58
N ALA A 47 8.33 -40.26 -23.85
CA ALA A 47 7.22 -41.07 -24.31
C ALA A 47 7.43 -42.54 -23.90
N THR A 48 6.69 -43.02 -22.89
CA THR A 48 6.54 -44.45 -22.62
C THR A 48 5.20 -44.96 -23.18
N SER A 49 5.34 -45.80 -24.20
CA SER A 49 4.43 -46.81 -24.75
C SER A 49 2.91 -46.57 -24.70
N THR A 50 2.37 -46.37 -25.91
CA THR A 50 0.97 -46.57 -26.28
C THR A 50 0.48 -47.98 -25.93
N ARG A 51 -0.48 -48.09 -25.00
CA ARG A 51 -1.43 -49.20 -24.98
C ARG A 51 -2.69 -48.74 -25.70
N ALA A 52 -2.91 -49.29 -26.89
CA ALA A 52 -4.06 -49.02 -27.73
C ALA A 52 -5.37 -49.34 -26.98
N TYR A 53 -6.21 -48.32 -26.75
CA TYR A 53 -7.61 -48.55 -26.42
C TYR A 53 -8.37 -48.69 -27.73
N SER A 54 -8.87 -49.89 -27.98
CA SER A 54 -9.72 -50.22 -29.11
C SER A 54 -11.01 -49.40 -29.06
N SER A 55 -11.33 -48.78 -30.19
CA SER A 55 -12.58 -48.07 -30.43
C SER A 55 -13.74 -49.08 -30.48
N ALA A 56 -14.57 -49.11 -29.44
CA ALA A 56 -15.91 -49.68 -29.53
C ALA A 56 -16.90 -48.55 -29.86
N ARG A 57 -17.24 -48.43 -31.15
CA ARG A 57 -18.27 -47.52 -31.66
C ARG A 57 -19.64 -48.08 -31.30
N GLY A 58 -20.05 -47.89 -30.06
CA GLY A 58 -21.39 -48.22 -29.56
C GLY A 58 -22.36 -47.07 -29.80
N LYS A 59 -23.34 -47.26 -30.71
CA LYS A 59 -24.58 -46.48 -30.72
C LYS A 59 -25.35 -46.82 -29.43
N GLY A 60 -25.11 -46.07 -28.36
CA GLY A 60 -25.77 -46.25 -27.07
C GLY A 60 -26.14 -44.91 -26.50
N GLY A 61 -27.46 -44.67 -26.36
CA GLY A 61 -27.98 -43.46 -25.73
C GLY A 61 -27.48 -43.26 -24.31
N ILE A 62 -27.64 -42.02 -23.82
CA ILE A 62 -27.23 -41.47 -22.51
C ILE A 62 -27.98 -42.17 -21.35
N ARG A 63 -27.97 -43.50 -21.24
CA ARG A 63 -28.69 -44.24 -20.19
C ARG A 63 -27.79 -44.75 -19.07
N ASN A 64 -26.49 -44.92 -19.30
CA ASN A 64 -25.57 -45.51 -18.31
C ASN A 64 -24.27 -44.69 -18.15
N LEU A 65 -24.37 -43.41 -17.78
CA LEU A 65 -23.20 -42.64 -17.38
C LEU A 65 -22.79 -43.09 -15.96
N PRO A 66 -21.53 -43.50 -15.71
CA PRO A 66 -21.12 -43.95 -14.39
C PRO A 66 -21.34 -42.82 -13.37
N LEU A 67 -21.83 -43.15 -12.17
CA LEU A 67 -22.16 -42.17 -11.12
C LEU A 67 -21.01 -41.19 -10.84
N ALA A 68 -19.76 -41.64 -10.96
CA ALA A 68 -18.58 -40.80 -10.84
C ALA A 68 -18.50 -39.69 -11.91
N ALA A 69 -18.88 -39.96 -13.15
CA ALA A 69 -18.89 -38.97 -14.22
C ALA A 69 -20.04 -37.95 -14.04
N VAL A 70 -21.20 -38.39 -13.56
CA VAL A 70 -22.30 -37.49 -13.20
C VAL A 70 -21.89 -36.58 -12.03
N ALA A 71 -21.23 -37.14 -11.01
CA ALA A 71 -20.74 -36.37 -9.87
C ALA A 71 -19.69 -35.32 -10.25
N LEU A 72 -18.77 -35.63 -11.18
CA LEU A 72 -17.80 -34.67 -11.69
C LEU A 72 -18.44 -33.55 -12.51
N ILE A 73 -19.43 -33.86 -13.35
CA ILE A 73 -20.15 -32.84 -14.13
C ILE A 73 -20.96 -31.93 -13.20
N LEU A 74 -21.68 -32.50 -12.22
CA LEU A 74 -22.43 -31.73 -11.23
C LEU A 74 -21.49 -30.89 -10.35
N GLY A 75 -20.37 -31.45 -9.89
CA GLY A 75 -19.35 -30.71 -9.15
C GLY A 75 -18.73 -29.57 -9.96
N GLY A 76 -18.48 -29.79 -11.26
CA GLY A 76 -18.01 -28.74 -12.17
C GLY A 76 -19.03 -27.63 -12.38
N LEU A 77 -20.31 -27.97 -12.54
CA LEU A 77 -21.41 -27.01 -12.68
C LEU A 77 -21.69 -26.23 -11.39
N THR A 78 -21.56 -26.86 -10.22
CA THR A 78 -21.69 -26.15 -8.94
C THR A 78 -20.49 -25.25 -8.66
N LEU A 79 -19.26 -25.69 -9.00
CA LEU A 79 -18.07 -24.86 -8.82
C LEU A 79 -18.06 -23.66 -9.78
N THR A 80 -18.44 -23.87 -11.04
CA THR A 80 -18.61 -22.77 -12.01
C THR A 80 -19.81 -21.91 -11.66
N GLY A 81 -20.91 -22.48 -11.18
CA GLY A 81 -22.06 -21.74 -10.66
C GLY A 81 -21.71 -20.89 -9.44
N ALA A 82 -20.92 -21.41 -8.50
CA ALA A 82 -20.43 -20.67 -7.33
C ALA A 82 -19.36 -19.64 -7.72
N GLY A 83 -18.48 -19.96 -8.66
CA GLY A 83 -17.48 -19.03 -9.21
C GLY A 83 -18.14 -17.89 -9.98
N LEU A 84 -19.14 -18.19 -10.81
CA LEU A 84 -19.96 -17.20 -11.51
C LEU A 84 -20.82 -16.42 -10.53
N TRP A 85 -21.45 -17.06 -9.54
CA TRP A 85 -22.22 -16.37 -8.51
C TRP A 85 -21.33 -15.43 -7.71
N GLN A 86 -20.14 -15.85 -7.30
CA GLN A 86 -19.15 -15.02 -6.60
C GLN A 86 -18.59 -13.90 -7.49
N PHE A 87 -18.41 -14.15 -8.79
CA PHE A 87 -17.99 -13.15 -9.78
C PHE A 87 -19.11 -12.12 -10.04
N TYR A 88 -20.34 -12.56 -10.22
CA TYR A 88 -21.53 -11.74 -10.40
C TYR A 88 -22.01 -11.09 -9.08
N THR A 89 -21.65 -11.60 -7.91
CA THR A 89 -21.93 -10.94 -6.61
C THR A 89 -20.78 -10.09 -6.12
N SER A 90 -19.67 -9.99 -6.87
CA SER A 90 -18.57 -9.07 -6.55
C SER A 90 -19.04 -7.61 -6.72
N GLY A 91 -18.57 -6.71 -5.86
CA GLY A 91 -19.19 -5.42 -5.50
C GLY A 91 -19.58 -4.43 -6.60
N VAL A 92 -19.28 -4.72 -7.87
CA VAL A 92 -19.75 -3.97 -9.04
C VAL A 92 -21.28 -4.00 -9.17
N ASN A 93 -21.95 -5.09 -8.79
CA ASN A 93 -23.42 -5.16 -8.80
C ASN A 93 -24.10 -4.40 -7.64
N ALA A 94 -23.35 -3.95 -6.63
CA ALA A 94 -23.87 -3.06 -5.60
C ALA A 94 -24.09 -1.62 -6.13
N PHE A 95 -23.49 -1.30 -7.28
CA PHE A 95 -23.68 -0.01 -7.94
C PHE A 95 -24.96 0.00 -8.80
N PRO A 96 -25.67 1.14 -8.84
CA PRO A 96 -26.68 1.45 -9.85
C PRO A 96 -26.21 1.14 -11.29
N GLU A 97 -27.14 0.81 -12.20
CA GLU A 97 -26.79 0.26 -13.53
C GLU A 97 -25.93 1.19 -14.39
N ASP A 98 -26.18 2.49 -14.31
CA ASP A 98 -25.43 3.56 -14.96
C ASP A 98 -23.95 3.55 -14.57
N ILE A 99 -23.65 3.51 -13.26
CA ILE A 99 -22.27 3.48 -12.75
C ILE A 99 -21.60 2.14 -13.02
N ARG A 100 -22.36 1.05 -12.87
CA ARG A 100 -21.89 -0.32 -13.01
C ARG A 100 -21.34 -0.60 -14.41
N ASN A 101 -22.01 -0.10 -15.44
CA ASN A 101 -21.61 -0.33 -16.82
C ASN A 101 -20.25 0.30 -17.13
N ASP A 102 -20.00 1.51 -16.63
CA ASP A 102 -18.72 2.17 -16.79
C ASP A 102 -17.62 1.49 -15.96
N LEU A 103 -17.90 1.07 -14.72
CA LEU A 103 -16.93 0.30 -13.93
C LEU A 103 -16.54 -1.03 -14.58
N ARG A 104 -17.49 -1.74 -15.21
CA ARG A 104 -17.19 -2.97 -15.97
C ARG A 104 -16.28 -2.70 -17.14
N LYS A 105 -16.52 -1.62 -17.90
CA LYS A 105 -15.64 -1.22 -19.01
C LYS A 105 -14.27 -0.82 -18.49
N ALA A 106 -14.20 -0.05 -17.41
CA ALA A 106 -12.94 0.35 -16.78
C ALA A 106 -12.09 -0.88 -16.41
N LEU A 107 -12.69 -1.84 -15.69
CA LEU A 107 -12.03 -3.09 -15.30
C LEU A 107 -11.66 -3.96 -16.51
N TYR A 108 -12.47 -3.95 -17.57
CA TYR A 108 -12.15 -4.66 -18.81
C TYR A 108 -10.91 -4.07 -19.49
N TYR A 109 -10.84 -2.75 -19.67
CA TYR A 109 -9.70 -2.09 -20.30
C TYR A 109 -8.43 -2.16 -19.45
N GLN A 110 -8.57 -2.15 -18.12
CA GLN A 110 -7.47 -2.36 -17.19
C GLN A 110 -6.89 -3.78 -17.29
N ASN A 111 -7.72 -4.81 -17.27
CA ASN A 111 -7.24 -6.20 -17.12
C ASN A 111 -7.07 -6.96 -18.45
N TYR A 112 -7.82 -6.59 -19.48
CA TYR A 112 -7.87 -7.33 -20.75
C TYR A 112 -7.55 -6.45 -21.97
N GLY A 113 -8.01 -5.19 -21.95
CA GLY A 113 -7.82 -4.27 -23.08
C GLY A 113 -6.40 -3.72 -23.22
N ASN A 114 -5.60 -3.75 -22.14
CA ASN A 114 -4.26 -3.16 -22.05
C ASN A 114 -4.23 -1.67 -22.48
N ASP A 115 -5.34 -0.96 -22.26
CA ASP A 115 -5.52 0.46 -22.61
C ASP A 115 -5.88 1.22 -21.34
N CYS A 116 -4.84 1.60 -20.60
CA CYS A 116 -4.99 2.19 -19.27
C CYS A 116 -5.63 3.60 -19.35
N ASP A 117 -5.48 4.33 -20.47
CA ASP A 117 -6.14 5.64 -20.68
C ASP A 117 -7.65 5.52 -20.90
N LYS A 118 -8.10 4.53 -21.70
CA LYS A 118 -9.54 4.24 -21.80
C LYS A 118 -10.12 3.81 -20.45
N ALA A 119 -9.40 2.98 -19.70
CA ALA A 119 -9.82 2.57 -18.36
C ALA A 119 -10.03 3.78 -17.43
N VAL A 120 -9.11 4.76 -17.46
CA VAL A 120 -9.22 6.01 -16.70
C VAL A 120 -10.46 6.81 -17.10
N GLY A 121 -10.74 6.93 -18.41
CA GLY A 121 -11.95 7.61 -18.89
C GLY A 121 -13.23 7.01 -18.31
N TYR A 122 -13.34 5.68 -18.31
CA TYR A 122 -14.48 4.98 -17.70
C TYR A 122 -14.52 5.11 -16.18
N TYR A 123 -13.37 5.08 -15.49
CA TYR A 123 -13.31 5.33 -14.05
C TYR A 123 -13.76 6.75 -13.68
N ARG A 124 -13.35 7.76 -14.45
CA ARG A 124 -13.77 9.16 -14.26
C ARG A 124 -15.28 9.31 -14.49
N SER A 125 -15.80 8.70 -15.55
CA SER A 125 -17.24 8.68 -15.84
C SER A 125 -18.03 8.03 -14.70
N ALA A 126 -17.60 6.84 -14.24
CA ALA A 126 -18.21 6.14 -13.12
C ALA A 126 -18.16 6.95 -11.82
N LEU A 127 -17.03 7.60 -11.52
CA LEU A 127 -16.86 8.44 -10.34
C LEU A 127 -17.80 9.66 -10.38
N ASN A 128 -17.87 10.33 -11.53
CA ASN A 128 -18.77 11.47 -11.75
C ASN A 128 -20.23 11.09 -11.52
N ALA A 129 -20.67 9.99 -12.12
CA ALA A 129 -22.02 9.46 -11.92
C ALA A 129 -22.26 9.11 -10.45
N ALA A 130 -21.31 8.42 -9.81
CA ALA A 130 -21.44 8.01 -8.42
C ALA A 130 -21.52 9.18 -7.42
N MET A 131 -20.80 10.27 -7.67
CA MET A 131 -20.84 11.47 -6.82
C MET A 131 -22.16 12.26 -6.95
N GLN A 132 -22.87 12.12 -8.07
CA GLN A 132 -24.13 12.81 -8.34
C GLN A 132 -25.35 11.93 -8.05
N HIS A 133 -25.15 10.63 -7.82
CA HIS A 133 -26.23 9.68 -7.64
C HIS A 133 -26.96 9.91 -6.30
N PRO A 134 -28.30 10.04 -6.28
CA PRO A 134 -29.05 10.40 -5.07
C PRO A 134 -28.95 9.35 -3.95
N ASP A 135 -28.81 8.08 -4.32
CA ASP A 135 -28.74 6.97 -3.34
C ASP A 135 -27.32 6.70 -2.82
N LEU A 136 -26.29 7.31 -3.42
CA LEU A 136 -24.90 7.07 -3.03
C LEU A 136 -24.37 8.22 -2.20
N LYS A 137 -23.77 7.88 -1.06
CA LYS A 137 -23.08 8.85 -0.23
C LYS A 137 -21.68 9.09 -0.79
N VAL A 138 -21.30 10.35 -0.94
CA VAL A 138 -19.97 10.75 -1.44
C VAL A 138 -18.85 10.23 -0.53
N ASP A 139 -19.09 10.21 0.77
CA ASP A 139 -18.21 9.65 1.80
C ASP A 139 -18.44 8.15 2.06
N GLY A 140 -19.29 7.52 1.24
CA GLY A 140 -19.60 6.10 1.30
C GLY A 140 -18.48 5.21 0.76
N PRO A 141 -18.49 3.91 1.12
CA PRO A 141 -17.49 2.95 0.67
C PRO A 141 -17.48 2.76 -0.86
N GLU A 142 -18.61 2.99 -1.54
CA GLU A 142 -18.77 2.88 -2.98
C GLU A 142 -17.96 3.95 -3.71
N VAL A 143 -18.24 5.22 -3.43
CA VAL A 143 -17.61 6.38 -4.10
C VAL A 143 -16.12 6.45 -3.74
N THR A 144 -15.78 6.31 -2.46
CA THR A 144 -14.37 6.30 -2.02
C THR A 144 -13.60 5.10 -2.54
N GLY A 145 -14.27 3.96 -2.76
CA GLY A 145 -13.69 2.79 -3.41
C GLY A 145 -13.27 3.08 -4.85
N ILE A 146 -14.11 3.78 -5.63
CA ILE A 146 -13.77 4.21 -6.99
C ILE A 146 -12.55 5.15 -6.97
N MET A 147 -12.51 6.11 -6.05
CA MET A 147 -11.36 7.03 -5.92
C MET A 147 -10.05 6.29 -5.64
N ILE A 148 -10.04 5.35 -4.69
CA ILE A 148 -8.83 4.57 -4.35
C ILE A 148 -8.34 3.75 -5.55
N GLN A 149 -9.27 3.13 -6.30
CA GLN A 149 -8.91 2.35 -7.49
C GLN A 149 -8.35 3.24 -8.60
N LEU A 150 -8.95 4.39 -8.84
CA LEU A 150 -8.46 5.38 -9.80
C LEU A 150 -7.07 5.92 -9.40
N GLY A 151 -6.84 6.19 -8.12
CA GLY A 151 -5.53 6.60 -7.60
C GLY A 151 -4.46 5.51 -7.79
N THR A 152 -4.81 4.25 -7.56
CA THR A 152 -3.92 3.10 -7.80
C THR A 152 -3.57 2.97 -9.28
N MET A 153 -4.55 3.14 -10.16
CA MET A 153 -4.34 3.16 -11.61
C MET A 153 -3.39 4.28 -12.05
N PHE A 154 -3.56 5.50 -11.52
CA PHE A 154 -2.65 6.60 -11.82
C PHE A 154 -1.21 6.31 -11.38
N GLN A 155 -1.05 5.66 -10.23
CA GLN A 155 0.26 5.25 -9.78
C GLN A 155 0.89 4.19 -10.71
N ASP A 156 0.13 3.18 -11.14
CA ASP A 156 0.62 2.13 -12.04
C ASP A 156 1.04 2.69 -13.41
N MET A 157 0.40 3.77 -13.85
CA MET A 157 0.79 4.51 -15.08
C MET A 157 1.95 5.50 -14.85
N GLY A 158 2.48 5.64 -13.64
CA GLY A 158 3.51 6.64 -13.30
C GLY A 158 3.00 8.08 -13.25
N ARG A 159 1.68 8.30 -13.29
CA ARG A 159 1.02 9.61 -13.21
C ARG A 159 0.86 10.03 -11.73
N THR A 160 1.98 10.20 -11.05
CA THR A 160 2.05 10.39 -9.58
C THR A 160 1.22 11.57 -9.07
N GLN A 161 1.22 12.70 -9.78
CA GLN A 161 0.46 13.88 -9.32
C GLN A 161 -1.06 13.63 -9.35
N GLU A 162 -1.57 12.99 -10.40
CA GLU A 162 -3.00 12.66 -10.48
C GLU A 162 -3.41 11.60 -9.45
N ALA A 163 -2.51 10.65 -9.14
CA ALA A 163 -2.72 9.71 -8.04
C ALA A 163 -2.86 10.44 -6.71
N ILE A 164 -1.98 11.42 -6.44
CA ILE A 164 -2.06 12.26 -5.24
C ILE A 164 -3.38 13.03 -5.22
N ASP A 165 -3.76 13.68 -6.31
CA ASP A 165 -4.95 14.54 -6.34
C ASP A 165 -6.24 13.74 -6.03
N VAL A 166 -6.38 12.54 -6.62
CA VAL A 166 -7.51 11.65 -6.33
C VAL A 166 -7.48 11.11 -4.90
N LEU A 167 -6.31 10.72 -4.38
CA LEU A 167 -6.19 10.20 -3.02
C LEU A 167 -6.40 11.28 -1.96
N VAL A 168 -5.97 12.51 -2.22
CA VAL A 168 -6.29 13.68 -1.38
C VAL A 168 -7.80 13.91 -1.38
N MET A 169 -8.46 13.84 -2.55
CA MET A 169 -9.92 13.94 -2.62
C MET A 169 -10.59 12.87 -1.74
N ALA A 170 -10.17 11.61 -1.84
CA ALA A 170 -10.70 10.53 -1.01
C ALA A 170 -10.46 10.78 0.49
N PHE A 171 -9.25 11.22 0.85
CA PHE A 171 -8.89 11.55 2.23
C PHE A 171 -9.76 12.67 2.80
N GLU A 172 -9.93 13.77 2.06
CA GLU A 172 -10.68 14.94 2.48
C GLU A 172 -12.18 14.65 2.62
N VAL A 173 -12.73 13.86 1.69
CA VAL A 173 -14.12 13.39 1.77
C VAL A 173 -14.34 12.53 3.01
N LEU A 174 -13.40 11.63 3.34
CA LEU A 174 -13.50 10.75 4.50
C LEU A 174 -13.31 11.49 5.84
N VAL A 175 -12.34 12.41 5.91
CA VAL A 175 -12.02 13.13 7.14
C VAL A 175 -12.99 14.29 7.41
N HIS A 176 -13.27 15.11 6.40
CA HIS A 176 -14.00 16.37 6.57
C HIS A 176 -15.44 16.30 6.05
N GLY A 177 -15.81 15.26 5.30
CA GLY A 177 -17.13 15.20 4.64
C GLY A 177 -17.29 16.26 3.55
N ARG A 178 -16.17 16.77 3.01
CA ARG A 178 -16.16 17.81 2.00
C ARG A 178 -15.44 17.31 0.77
N THR A 179 -16.04 17.55 -0.39
CA THR A 179 -15.33 17.56 -1.67
C THR A 179 -14.66 18.92 -1.77
N LEU A 180 -13.32 18.99 -1.69
CA LEU A 180 -12.62 20.26 -1.87
C LEU A 180 -12.94 20.81 -3.27
N GLY A 181 -13.48 22.03 -3.35
CA GLY A 181 -13.82 22.71 -4.62
C GLY A 181 -12.61 23.26 -5.38
N THR A 182 -11.39 22.89 -5.00
CA THR A 182 -10.16 23.40 -5.61
C THR A 182 -9.53 22.31 -6.48
N GLY A 183 -9.87 22.31 -7.77
CA GLY A 183 -9.18 21.50 -8.78
C GLY A 183 -9.88 20.24 -9.28
N ASN A 184 -11.03 19.83 -8.73
CA ASN A 184 -11.75 18.61 -9.14
C ASN A 184 -12.09 18.57 -10.64
N ASP A 185 -12.22 19.73 -11.27
CA ASP A 185 -12.45 19.85 -12.71
C ASP A 185 -11.36 19.13 -13.53
N SER A 186 -10.08 19.14 -13.15
CA SER A 186 -9.04 18.47 -13.97
C SER A 186 -9.08 16.95 -13.87
N ILE A 187 -9.45 16.42 -12.70
CA ILE A 187 -9.54 14.98 -12.42
C ILE A 187 -10.78 14.38 -13.06
N LEU A 188 -11.89 15.14 -13.06
CA LEU A 188 -13.19 14.71 -13.57
C LEU A 188 -13.41 15.06 -15.06
N ARG A 189 -12.61 15.96 -15.66
CA ARG A 189 -12.67 16.28 -17.10
C ARG A 189 -12.05 15.17 -17.93
N ASN A 190 -12.71 14.80 -19.04
CA ASN A 190 -12.18 13.85 -20.01
C ASN A 190 -11.12 14.51 -20.90
N ALA A 191 -10.02 13.83 -21.17
CA ALA A 191 -8.98 14.28 -22.10
C ALA A 191 -9.53 14.56 -23.52
N GLN A 192 -10.63 13.90 -23.91
CA GLN A 192 -11.30 14.11 -25.20
C GLN A 192 -11.96 15.49 -25.37
N GLN A 193 -12.11 16.30 -24.31
CA GLN A 193 -12.62 17.67 -24.43
C GLN A 193 -11.53 18.71 -24.77
N GLN A 194 -10.24 18.35 -24.75
CA GLN A 194 -9.17 19.28 -25.12
C GLN A 194 -8.94 19.38 -26.64
N GLU A 195 -9.41 18.43 -27.45
CA GLU A 195 -9.27 18.50 -28.91
C GLU A 195 -10.34 19.39 -29.59
N GLY A 196 -11.35 19.86 -28.85
CA GLY A 196 -12.44 20.70 -29.39
C GLY A 196 -12.28 22.21 -29.20
N ALA A 197 -11.21 22.68 -28.53
CA ALA A 197 -11.03 24.09 -28.17
C ALA A 197 -9.71 24.71 -28.69
N ALA A 198 -9.08 24.08 -29.69
CA ALA A 198 -7.97 24.66 -30.45
C ALA A 198 -8.45 25.00 -31.87
N GLY A 199 -9.37 25.96 -31.96
CA GLY A 199 -9.99 26.37 -33.22
C GLY A 199 -10.71 27.70 -33.07
N GLY A 200 -9.96 28.76 -32.78
CA GLY A 200 -10.48 30.14 -32.71
C GLY A 200 -9.34 31.09 -32.99
N GLY A 201 -9.42 31.77 -34.13
CA GLY A 201 -8.34 32.53 -34.75
C GLY A 201 -7.78 33.67 -33.92
N PHE A 202 -6.51 33.92 -34.21
CA PHE A 202 -5.77 35.14 -33.94
C PHE A 202 -6.47 36.29 -34.68
N ASP A 203 -6.92 37.33 -33.98
CA ASP A 203 -7.08 38.64 -34.58
C ASP A 203 -6.77 39.73 -33.55
N ASN A 204 -5.81 40.59 -33.91
CA ASN A 204 -5.32 41.72 -33.15
C ASN A 204 -6.00 42.98 -33.71
N SER A 205 -6.65 43.80 -32.87
CA SER A 205 -6.83 45.23 -33.11
C SER A 205 -7.11 45.99 -31.81
N ASP A 206 -6.12 46.78 -31.41
CA ASP A 206 -6.18 48.18 -30.93
C ASP A 206 -7.20 48.65 -29.87
N GLU A 207 -6.63 49.08 -28.73
CA GLU A 207 -6.75 50.40 -28.10
C GLU A 207 -8.16 51.00 -27.79
N GLN A 208 -8.50 51.16 -26.49
CA GLN A 208 -8.76 52.46 -25.80
C GLN A 208 -9.61 52.37 -24.50
N HIS A 209 -9.11 53.06 -23.46
CA HIS A 209 -9.82 53.81 -22.39
C HIS A 209 -10.65 53.12 -21.26
N HIS A 210 -10.24 53.42 -20.01
CA HIS A 210 -10.92 53.30 -18.70
C HIS A 210 -12.19 54.19 -18.54
N PRO A 211 -12.97 54.21 -17.42
CA PRO A 211 -13.04 53.32 -16.22
C PRO A 211 -14.49 52.99 -15.70
N ASN A 212 -14.57 52.14 -14.66
CA ASN A 212 -15.60 52.04 -13.60
C ASN A 212 -17.06 51.66 -13.94
N GLN A 213 -17.49 50.49 -13.44
CA GLN A 213 -18.81 50.34 -12.80
C GLN A 213 -18.81 49.22 -11.74
N LYS A 214 -19.24 49.58 -10.52
CA LYS A 214 -19.58 48.71 -9.39
C LYS A 214 -20.97 48.07 -9.61
N HIS A 215 -21.27 47.06 -8.77
CA HIS A 215 -22.53 46.33 -8.55
C HIS A 215 -22.59 44.98 -9.29
N ASP A 216 -22.86 43.82 -8.68
CA ASP A 216 -23.30 43.51 -7.32
C ASP A 216 -22.81 42.12 -6.88
N GLN A 217 -22.46 42.03 -5.60
CA GLN A 217 -22.39 40.78 -4.86
C GLN A 217 -23.81 40.30 -4.56
N SER A 218 -24.19 39.12 -5.06
CA SER A 218 -25.31 38.38 -4.46
C SER A 218 -25.10 36.86 -4.61
N SER A 219 -24.40 36.31 -3.61
CA SER A 219 -24.88 35.18 -2.81
C SER A 219 -25.48 33.95 -3.53
N SER A 220 -24.69 32.87 -3.60
CA SER A 220 -25.20 31.53 -3.24
C SER A 220 -24.13 30.69 -2.50
N SER A 221 -23.68 31.19 -1.35
CA SER A 221 -23.03 30.35 -0.34
C SER A 221 -24.11 29.53 0.38
N ALA A 222 -24.49 28.39 -0.20
CA ALA A 222 -25.42 27.46 0.42
C ALA A 222 -24.65 26.28 1.02
N HIS A 223 -24.62 26.25 2.37
CA HIS A 223 -24.33 25.10 3.22
C HIS A 223 -22.87 24.67 3.44
N ALA A 224 -22.02 25.59 3.91
CA ALA A 224 -20.93 25.20 4.80
C ALA A 224 -21.49 25.03 6.23
N HIS A 225 -22.21 23.95 6.50
CA HIS A 225 -22.48 23.57 7.88
C HIS A 225 -21.15 23.17 8.52
N ALA A 226 -20.71 24.00 9.48
CA ALA A 226 -19.64 23.71 10.41
C ALA A 226 -20.09 22.57 11.32
N HIS A 227 -20.04 21.34 10.82
CA HIS A 227 -20.08 20.16 11.66
C HIS A 227 -18.79 20.15 12.48
N GLY A 228 -18.92 19.92 13.80
CA GLY A 228 -17.78 19.63 14.67
C GLY A 228 -16.96 18.44 14.13
N PRO A 229 -15.78 18.13 14.70
CA PRO A 229 -14.89 17.12 14.15
C PRO A 229 -15.65 15.82 13.89
N ARG A 230 -15.71 15.43 12.61
CA ARG A 230 -16.46 14.25 12.15
C ARG A 230 -15.84 13.01 12.81
N VAL A 231 -16.65 12.27 13.54
CA VAL A 231 -16.23 11.01 14.16
C VAL A 231 -16.30 9.91 13.10
N MET A 232 -15.14 9.47 12.63
CA MET A 232 -15.04 8.28 11.77
C MET A 232 -15.27 7.02 12.60
N ASP A 233 -16.08 6.10 12.08
CA ASP A 233 -16.15 4.74 12.61
C ASP A 233 -14.82 4.00 12.42
N GLY A 234 -14.67 2.86 13.08
CA GLY A 234 -13.40 2.11 13.07
C GLY A 234 -12.93 1.72 11.67
N PRO A 235 -13.74 1.00 10.87
CA PRO A 235 -13.35 0.59 9.52
C PRO A 235 -13.04 1.77 8.58
N THR A 236 -13.82 2.86 8.64
CA THR A 236 -13.56 4.06 7.84
C THR A 236 -12.27 4.73 8.28
N ARG A 237 -12.00 4.78 9.59
CA ARG A 237 -10.73 5.30 10.12
C ARG A 237 -9.55 4.49 9.61
N LEU A 238 -9.61 3.16 9.66
CA LEU A 238 -8.52 2.30 9.17
C LEU A 238 -8.30 2.49 7.66
N LYS A 239 -9.37 2.58 6.86
CA LYS A 239 -9.27 2.90 5.43
C LYS A 239 -8.57 4.25 5.21
N THR A 240 -8.95 5.27 5.98
CA THR A 240 -8.38 6.62 5.86
C THR A 240 -6.91 6.68 6.29
N VAL A 241 -6.53 5.90 7.32
CA VAL A 241 -5.12 5.69 7.70
C VAL A 241 -4.33 5.08 6.55
N GLY A 242 -4.88 4.08 5.86
CA GLY A 242 -4.24 3.49 4.68
C GLY A 242 -4.04 4.50 3.54
N ILE A 243 -5.01 5.37 3.28
CA ILE A 243 -4.89 6.46 2.30
C ILE A 243 -3.81 7.46 2.74
N ALA A 244 -3.77 7.83 4.02
CA ALA A 244 -2.76 8.74 4.56
C ALA A 244 -1.35 8.16 4.42
N GLN A 245 -1.14 6.90 4.81
CA GLN A 245 0.13 6.19 4.61
C GLN A 245 0.56 6.23 3.14
N LYS A 246 -0.38 5.98 2.23
CA LYS A 246 -0.11 6.03 0.80
C LYS A 246 0.25 7.42 0.28
N LEU A 247 -0.46 8.45 0.73
CA LEU A 247 -0.11 9.85 0.45
C LEU A 247 1.28 10.19 0.99
N GLY A 248 1.62 9.70 2.18
CA GLY A 248 2.95 9.77 2.77
C GLY A 248 4.03 9.26 1.79
N ASP A 249 3.85 8.05 1.27
CA ASP A 249 4.78 7.44 0.31
C ASP A 249 4.92 8.27 -0.98
N LEU A 250 3.80 8.75 -1.53
CA LEU A 250 3.79 9.52 -2.78
C LEU A 250 4.47 10.89 -2.60
N TYR A 251 4.16 11.60 -1.51
CA TYR A 251 4.83 12.86 -1.20
C TYR A 251 6.32 12.67 -0.89
N HIS A 252 6.69 11.58 -0.22
CA HIS A 252 8.08 11.24 0.02
C HIS A 252 8.84 10.97 -1.29
N ALA A 253 8.23 10.25 -2.23
CA ALA A 253 8.78 10.02 -3.57
C ALA A 253 9.01 11.32 -4.34
N LEU A 254 8.10 12.30 -4.18
CA LEU A 254 8.23 13.65 -4.76
C LEU A 254 9.15 14.59 -3.97
N LYS A 255 9.84 14.11 -2.93
CA LYS A 255 10.71 14.93 -2.04
C LYS A 255 9.96 16.07 -1.34
N LYS A 256 8.65 15.94 -1.19
CA LYS A 256 7.77 16.86 -0.45
C LYS A 256 7.66 16.38 0.99
N ASP A 257 8.76 16.49 1.72
CA ASP A 257 8.95 15.81 3.01
C ASP A 257 8.01 16.31 4.10
N GLN A 258 7.70 17.61 4.12
CA GLN A 258 6.76 18.17 5.10
C GLN A 258 5.35 17.59 4.94
N GLN A 259 4.89 17.42 3.69
CA GLN A 259 3.60 16.79 3.41
C GLN A 259 3.64 15.31 3.77
N ALA A 260 4.71 14.61 3.41
CA ALA A 260 4.87 13.19 3.73
C ALA A 260 4.81 12.94 5.25
N GLU A 261 5.59 13.69 6.02
CA GLU A 261 5.61 13.63 7.49
C GLU A 261 4.22 13.85 8.08
N ARG A 262 3.49 14.87 7.58
CA ARG A 262 2.14 15.18 8.05
C ARG A 262 1.20 14.00 7.91
N TYR A 263 1.22 13.30 6.77
CA TYR A 263 0.34 12.15 6.56
C TYR A 263 0.74 10.93 7.38
N TYR A 264 2.04 10.63 7.48
CA TYR A 264 2.53 9.55 8.33
C TYR A 264 2.19 9.79 9.81
N LEU A 265 2.44 10.99 10.32
CA LEU A 265 2.08 11.37 11.69
C LEU A 265 0.59 11.27 11.93
N TRP A 266 -0.23 11.85 11.04
CA TRP A 266 -1.68 11.79 11.17
C TRP A 266 -2.18 10.35 11.25
N SER A 267 -1.63 9.46 10.43
CA SER A 267 -2.03 8.05 10.38
C SER A 267 -1.75 7.32 11.70
N VAL A 268 -0.55 7.46 12.28
CA VAL A 268 -0.17 6.88 13.56
C VAL A 268 -1.00 7.48 14.68
N GLU A 269 -1.21 8.79 14.65
CA GLU A 269 -2.05 9.50 15.60
C GLU A 269 -3.50 8.96 15.60
N GLN A 270 -4.09 8.69 14.43
CA GLN A 270 -5.44 8.11 14.37
C GLN A 270 -5.55 6.70 14.94
N LEU A 271 -4.50 5.89 14.77
CA LEU A 271 -4.47 4.54 15.33
C LEU A 271 -4.22 4.56 16.85
N MET A 272 -3.47 5.53 17.34
CA MET A 272 -3.16 5.69 18.77
C MET A 272 -4.20 6.50 19.54
N LYS A 273 -5.05 7.28 18.85
CA LYS A 273 -6.13 8.04 19.47
C LYS A 273 -7.04 7.10 20.25
N ASN A 274 -7.09 7.32 21.58
CA ASN A 274 -7.91 6.53 22.51
C ASN A 274 -9.28 6.23 21.92
N HIS A 275 -9.60 4.95 21.81
CA HIS A 275 -10.88 4.44 21.34
C HIS A 275 -12.07 4.86 22.23
N ASP A 276 -11.77 5.46 23.40
CA ASP A 276 -12.71 6.02 24.36
C ASP A 276 -13.63 7.10 23.78
N GLN A 277 -13.23 7.81 22.72
CA GLN A 277 -14.12 8.80 22.09
C GLN A 277 -15.29 8.15 21.33
N ILE A 278 -15.19 6.88 20.93
CA ILE A 278 -16.26 6.18 20.19
C ILE A 278 -17.30 5.58 21.14
N GLN A 279 -16.94 5.27 22.39
CA GLN A 279 -17.88 4.81 23.43
C GLN A 279 -18.39 5.91 24.37
N ALA A 280 -18.32 7.18 23.95
CA ALA A 280 -18.95 8.30 24.65
C ALA A 280 -20.47 8.44 24.38
N ARG A 281 -21.14 7.35 24.01
CA ARG A 281 -22.57 7.16 24.31
C ARG A 281 -22.67 6.06 25.36
N SER A 282 -22.31 6.38 26.61
CA SER A 282 -22.96 5.69 27.72
C SER A 282 -24.46 5.93 27.57
N PRO A 283 -25.32 4.90 27.61
CA PRO A 283 -26.76 5.10 27.57
C PRO A 283 -27.13 6.02 28.74
N ALA A 284 -27.98 7.02 28.49
CA ALA A 284 -28.39 8.00 29.48
C ALA A 284 -29.06 7.39 30.75
N HIS A 285 -29.21 6.07 30.80
CA HIS A 285 -29.88 5.27 31.83
C HIS A 285 -28.94 4.46 32.76
N SER A 286 -27.61 4.57 32.66
CA SER A 286 -26.70 3.89 33.61
C SER A 286 -26.61 4.62 34.96
N SER A 287 -26.53 3.87 36.06
CA SER A 287 -26.43 4.42 37.43
C SER A 287 -25.12 5.20 37.66
N ASP A 288 -25.09 6.08 38.67
CA ASP A 288 -23.92 6.91 38.97
C ASP A 288 -22.67 6.07 39.33
N GLU A 289 -22.89 4.89 39.91
CA GLU A 289 -21.82 3.94 40.25
C GLU A 289 -21.22 3.28 39.00
N GLU A 290 -22.05 2.94 38.02
CA GLU A 290 -21.63 2.37 36.74
C GLU A 290 -20.86 3.40 35.90
N ARG A 291 -21.25 4.68 35.95
CA ARG A 291 -20.51 5.78 35.32
C ARG A 291 -19.13 5.99 35.95
N LEU A 292 -19.04 5.90 37.29
CA LEU A 292 -17.79 6.05 38.02
C LEU A 292 -16.83 4.88 37.78
N GLN A 293 -17.37 3.66 37.62
CA GLN A 293 -16.60 2.48 37.27
C GLN A 293 -16.04 2.59 35.85
N ILE A 294 -16.88 2.98 34.88
CA ILE A 294 -16.44 3.25 33.49
C ILE A 294 -15.36 4.35 33.45
N ALA A 295 -15.49 5.40 34.25
CA ALA A 295 -14.49 6.47 34.31
C ALA A 295 -13.16 5.98 34.89
N ARG A 296 -13.18 5.11 35.92
CA ARG A 296 -11.98 4.49 36.49
C ARG A 296 -11.33 3.51 35.52
N ASP A 297 -12.11 2.69 34.85
CA ASP A 297 -11.61 1.74 33.85
C ASP A 297 -11.01 2.47 32.64
N ARG A 298 -11.59 3.60 32.23
CA ARG A 298 -11.02 4.52 31.21
C ARG A 298 -9.71 5.14 31.67
N GLU A 299 -9.60 5.60 32.92
CA GLU A 299 -8.35 6.15 33.46
C GLU A 299 -7.26 5.08 33.59
N LEU A 300 -7.64 3.86 33.96
CA LEU A 300 -6.74 2.71 34.03
C LEU A 300 -6.25 2.29 32.63
N MET A 301 -7.16 2.23 31.64
CA MET A 301 -6.83 1.95 30.23
C MET A 301 -6.03 3.09 29.57
N ARG A 302 -6.30 4.36 29.93
CA ARG A 302 -5.50 5.52 29.52
C ARG A 302 -4.06 5.43 30.01
N LYS A 303 -3.85 4.93 31.23
CA LYS A 303 -2.51 4.66 31.79
C LYS A 303 -1.88 3.40 31.22
N HIS A 304 -2.69 2.44 30.78
CA HIS A 304 -2.25 1.14 30.27
C HIS A 304 -2.85 0.91 28.89
N PHE A 305 -2.49 1.71 27.88
CA PHE A 305 -2.77 1.33 26.48
C PHE A 305 -2.08 -0.01 26.23
N SER A 306 -2.84 -1.07 26.47
CA SER A 306 -2.39 -2.44 26.39
C SER A 306 -2.75 -2.92 25.01
N PHE A 307 -1.72 -3.29 24.26
CA PHE A 307 -1.86 -3.84 22.93
C PHE A 307 -2.61 -5.17 22.89
N ASP A 308 -2.88 -5.76 24.05
CA ASP A 308 -3.65 -6.99 24.14
C ASP A 308 -5.14 -6.77 23.87
N ASN A 309 -5.62 -5.52 23.98
CA ASN A 309 -7.02 -5.13 23.77
C ASN A 309 -7.17 -4.05 22.68
N LEU A 310 -6.65 -4.32 21.48
CA LEU A 310 -6.97 -3.48 20.32
C LEU A 310 -8.45 -3.62 19.93
N PRO A 311 -9.09 -2.57 19.38
CA PRO A 311 -10.46 -2.69 18.89
C PRO A 311 -10.59 -3.73 17.78
N SER A 312 -11.78 -4.31 17.66
CA SER A 312 -12.08 -5.33 16.64
C SER A 312 -11.86 -4.90 15.19
N TRP A 313 -11.81 -3.59 14.93
CA TRP A 313 -11.60 -3.04 13.59
C TRP A 313 -10.13 -2.82 13.23
N MET A 314 -9.17 -3.03 14.15
CA MET A 314 -7.73 -2.84 13.94
C MET A 314 -6.93 -4.05 14.42
N THR A 315 -5.83 -4.36 13.73
CA THR A 315 -4.89 -5.39 14.15
C THR A 315 -3.56 -4.82 14.64
N LYS A 316 -2.79 -5.62 15.39
CA LYS A 316 -1.41 -5.29 15.77
C LYS A 316 -0.55 -5.02 14.53
N THR A 317 -0.82 -5.72 13.43
CA THR A 317 -0.16 -5.55 12.13
C THR A 317 -0.40 -4.17 11.53
N ASP A 318 -1.63 -3.64 11.60
CA ASP A 318 -1.96 -2.32 11.02
C ASP A 318 -1.23 -1.20 11.76
N LEU A 319 -1.16 -1.31 13.09
CA LEU A 319 -0.43 -0.38 13.94
C LEU A 319 1.08 -0.50 13.72
N GLY A 320 1.60 -1.73 13.71
CA GLY A 320 3.01 -2.04 13.47
C GLY A 320 3.51 -1.51 12.13
N ALA A 321 2.77 -1.76 11.04
CA ALA A 321 3.11 -1.26 9.71
C ALA A 321 3.10 0.27 9.64
N SER A 322 2.15 0.94 10.31
CA SER A 322 2.08 2.40 10.32
C SER A 322 3.23 3.03 11.10
N LEU A 323 3.63 2.42 12.21
CA LEU A 323 4.81 2.82 13.00
C LEU A 323 6.11 2.59 12.22
N GLU A 324 6.23 1.43 11.57
CA GLU A 324 7.38 1.09 10.73
C GLU A 324 7.55 2.10 9.59
N ALA A 325 6.47 2.44 8.89
CA ALA A 325 6.51 3.40 7.78
C ALA A 325 6.97 4.80 8.24
N LEU A 326 6.44 5.30 9.36
CA LEU A 326 6.90 6.57 9.95
C LEU A 326 8.37 6.47 10.42
N GLY A 327 8.78 5.33 10.97
CA GLY A 327 10.17 5.07 11.33
C GLY A 327 11.09 5.10 10.11
N ALA A 328 10.69 4.45 9.01
CA ALA A 328 11.41 4.44 7.73
C ALA A 328 11.54 5.84 7.14
N PHE A 329 10.46 6.63 7.22
CA PHE A 329 10.50 8.03 6.85
C PHE A 329 11.58 8.79 7.64
N TYR A 330 11.59 8.72 8.98
CA TYR A 330 12.61 9.42 9.77
C TYR A 330 14.03 8.92 9.55
N THR A 331 14.24 7.61 9.38
CA THR A 331 15.54 7.03 9.02
C THR A 331 16.04 7.61 7.70
N SER A 332 15.17 7.73 6.69
CA SER A 332 15.51 8.33 5.39
C SER A 332 15.90 9.81 5.47
N LYS A 333 15.47 10.50 6.54
CA LYS A 333 15.83 11.91 6.84
C LYS A 333 17.03 12.03 7.76
N GLY A 334 17.60 10.92 8.22
CA GLY A 334 18.69 10.91 9.19
C GLY A 334 18.26 11.29 10.61
N VAL A 335 16.96 11.34 10.90
CA VAL A 335 16.41 11.68 12.23
C VAL A 335 16.21 10.40 13.05
N TYR A 336 17.31 9.70 13.32
CA TYR A 336 17.28 8.36 13.92
C TYR A 336 16.72 8.35 15.35
N SER A 337 16.83 9.47 16.08
CA SER A 337 16.26 9.63 17.42
C SER A 337 14.74 9.45 17.44
N ASN A 338 14.06 9.81 16.35
CA ASN A 338 12.62 9.67 16.21
C ASN A 338 12.25 8.30 15.64
N ALA A 339 13.09 7.73 14.76
CA ALA A 339 12.85 6.42 14.15
C ALA A 339 12.94 5.25 15.15
N LEU A 340 13.96 5.28 16.02
CA LEU A 340 14.25 4.18 16.94
C LEU A 340 13.08 3.77 17.85
N PRO A 341 12.41 4.69 18.59
CA PRO A 341 11.27 4.32 19.42
C PRO A 341 10.10 3.76 18.61
N LEU A 342 9.91 4.21 17.36
CA LEU A 342 8.85 3.71 16.48
C LEU A 342 9.12 2.25 16.07
N TYR A 343 10.35 1.93 15.67
CA TYR A 343 10.71 0.55 15.33
C TYR A 343 10.68 -0.38 16.54
N MET A 344 11.17 0.06 17.70
CA MET A 344 11.07 -0.74 18.92
C MET A 344 9.61 -1.02 19.29
N ARG A 345 8.73 -0.03 19.12
CA ARG A 345 7.29 -0.20 19.34
C ARG A 345 6.67 -1.15 18.32
N ALA A 346 7.02 -1.05 17.04
CA ALA A 346 6.58 -1.98 16.01
C ALA A 346 7.05 -3.42 16.29
N LEU A 347 8.30 -3.61 16.75
CA LEU A 347 8.85 -4.91 17.09
C LEU A 347 8.11 -5.56 18.27
N SER A 348 7.66 -4.77 19.24
CA SER A 348 6.85 -5.26 20.38
C SER A 348 5.44 -5.73 20.00
N LEU A 349 4.97 -5.42 18.79
CA LEU A 349 3.62 -5.75 18.31
C LEU A 349 3.55 -7.07 17.55
N ILE A 350 4.69 -7.64 17.17
CA ILE A 350 4.78 -8.80 16.28
C ILE A 350 5.40 -10.00 16.98
N GLU A 351 5.27 -11.18 16.37
CA GLU A 351 5.90 -12.39 16.88
C GLU A 351 7.43 -12.26 16.85
N PRO A 352 8.13 -12.42 17.99
CA PRO A 352 9.57 -12.13 18.12
C PRO A 352 10.46 -12.95 17.18
N ASN A 353 10.05 -14.17 16.80
CA ASN A 353 10.82 -15.04 15.93
C ASN A 353 10.29 -15.05 14.48
N SER A 354 9.62 -14.00 14.02
CA SER A 354 9.12 -13.92 12.64
C SER A 354 10.15 -13.33 11.66
N CYS A 355 10.00 -13.62 10.35
CA CYS A 355 10.78 -12.93 9.30
C CYS A 355 10.67 -11.40 9.41
N HIS A 356 9.47 -10.91 9.72
CA HIS A 356 9.24 -9.47 9.86
C HIS A 356 9.98 -8.87 11.07
N ALA A 357 10.13 -9.64 12.17
CA ALA A 357 10.96 -9.23 13.29
C ALA A 357 12.43 -9.07 12.90
N ALA A 358 12.97 -9.94 12.04
CA ALA A 358 14.33 -9.77 11.51
C ALA A 358 14.47 -8.47 10.69
N VAL A 359 13.46 -8.10 9.89
CA VAL A 359 13.44 -6.84 9.13
C VAL A 359 13.43 -5.64 10.08
N LEU A 360 12.58 -5.63 11.10
CA LEU A 360 12.57 -4.55 12.09
C LEU A 360 13.88 -4.46 12.87
N MET A 361 14.51 -5.58 13.23
CA MET A 361 15.83 -5.59 13.86
C MET A 361 16.91 -5.01 12.94
N CYS A 362 16.82 -5.23 11.62
CA CYS A 362 17.69 -4.59 10.63
C CYS A 362 17.50 -3.07 10.62
N ASN A 363 16.25 -2.59 10.63
CA ASN A 363 15.93 -1.16 10.68
C ASN A 363 16.39 -0.50 11.99
N ILE A 364 16.24 -1.20 13.13
CA ILE A 364 16.77 -0.77 14.43
C ILE A 364 18.29 -0.68 14.39
N SER A 365 18.97 -1.66 13.80
CA SER A 365 20.42 -1.62 13.59
C SER A 365 20.86 -0.40 12.79
N ASP A 366 20.18 -0.10 11.68
CA ASP A 366 20.51 1.10 10.86
C ASP A 366 20.31 2.40 11.64
N ALA A 367 19.24 2.48 12.46
CA ALA A 367 19.00 3.63 13.32
C ALA A 367 20.11 3.82 14.38
N PHE A 368 20.55 2.74 15.06
CA PHE A 368 21.67 2.80 16.00
C PHE A 368 22.98 3.21 15.31
N ALA A 369 23.25 2.68 14.11
CA ALA A 369 24.43 3.03 13.32
C ALA A 369 24.42 4.52 12.96
N GLY A 370 23.25 5.05 12.59
CA GLY A 370 23.02 6.46 12.33
C GLY A 370 23.25 7.37 13.53
N LEU A 371 23.03 6.86 14.75
CA LEU A 371 23.36 7.55 16.01
C LEU A 371 24.84 7.41 16.42
N GLY A 372 25.64 6.68 15.63
CA GLY A 372 27.05 6.40 15.94
C GLY A 372 27.28 5.27 16.93
N ASN A 373 26.24 4.55 17.35
CA ASN A 373 26.34 3.42 18.26
C ASN A 373 26.48 2.12 17.47
N ILE A 374 27.71 1.83 17.05
CA ILE A 374 28.02 0.75 16.10
C ILE A 374 27.92 -0.63 16.75
N GLU A 375 28.20 -0.72 18.04
CA GLU A 375 28.18 -1.92 18.86
C GLU A 375 26.75 -2.43 19.01
N ASP A 376 25.82 -1.56 19.44
CA ASP A 376 24.40 -1.92 19.54
C ASP A 376 23.81 -2.22 18.16
N ALA A 377 24.18 -1.46 17.13
CA ALA A 377 23.77 -1.74 15.75
C ALA A 377 24.16 -3.17 15.32
N THR A 378 25.43 -3.54 15.55
CA THR A 378 25.93 -4.88 15.22
C THR A 378 25.15 -5.96 15.97
N GLY A 379 24.92 -5.77 17.27
CA GLY A 379 24.15 -6.73 18.07
C GLY A 379 22.69 -6.88 17.65
N TRP A 380 22.06 -5.83 17.11
CA TRP A 380 20.72 -5.93 16.51
C TRP A 380 20.74 -6.64 15.16
N ALA A 381 21.70 -6.32 14.29
CA ALA A 381 21.84 -6.97 12.99
C ALA A 381 22.12 -8.48 13.12
N GLU A 382 23.04 -8.89 14.01
CA GLU A 382 23.34 -10.30 14.26
C GLU A 382 22.13 -11.08 14.77
N ARG A 383 21.35 -10.49 15.69
CA ARG A 383 20.10 -11.08 16.17
C ARG A 383 19.07 -11.24 15.06
N GLY A 384 18.90 -10.21 14.23
CA GLY A 384 18.02 -10.25 13.07
C GLY A 384 18.43 -11.35 12.08
N LEU A 385 19.73 -11.45 11.78
CA LEU A 385 20.26 -12.49 10.89
C LEU A 385 19.99 -13.88 11.44
N LYS A 386 20.20 -14.10 12.74
CA LYS A 386 19.94 -15.39 13.39
C LYS A 386 18.47 -15.82 13.26
N ILE A 387 17.54 -14.90 13.45
CA ILE A 387 16.10 -15.18 13.33
C ILE A 387 15.70 -15.41 11.87
N GLY A 388 16.15 -14.53 10.96
CA GLY A 388 15.80 -14.61 9.54
C GLY A 388 16.38 -15.85 8.85
N SER A 389 17.62 -16.23 9.19
CA SER A 389 18.31 -17.40 8.62
C SER A 389 17.75 -18.75 9.10
N ALA A 390 17.03 -18.77 10.23
CA ALA A 390 16.39 -19.97 10.77
C ALA A 390 15.05 -20.31 10.08
N GLN A 391 14.58 -19.45 9.17
CA GLN A 391 13.28 -19.56 8.52
C GLN A 391 13.43 -19.48 7.00
N SER A 392 12.36 -19.84 6.28
CA SER A 392 12.32 -19.73 4.82
C SER A 392 11.16 -18.85 4.40
N GLY A 393 11.36 -18.08 3.34
CA GLY A 393 10.33 -17.22 2.77
C GLY A 393 10.93 -15.94 2.22
N GLN A 394 10.26 -15.38 1.21
CA GLN A 394 10.75 -14.21 0.47
C GLN A 394 11.14 -13.04 1.39
N GLU A 395 10.37 -12.77 2.44
CA GLU A 395 10.68 -11.69 3.39
C GLU A 395 11.93 -11.96 4.23
N CYS A 396 12.12 -13.20 4.70
CA CYS A 396 13.35 -13.61 5.36
C CYS A 396 14.55 -13.54 4.39
N ASP A 397 14.37 -13.98 3.14
CA ASP A 397 15.41 -13.97 2.13
C ASP A 397 15.86 -12.55 1.79
N GLU A 398 14.92 -11.65 1.51
CA GLU A 398 15.20 -10.22 1.26
C GLU A 398 15.83 -9.57 2.50
N GLY A 399 15.24 -9.78 3.69
CA GLY A 399 15.73 -9.24 4.95
C GLY A 399 17.16 -9.68 5.28
N CYS A 400 17.47 -10.98 5.16
CA CYS A 400 18.81 -11.51 5.43
C CYS A 400 19.86 -10.93 4.47
N GLY A 401 19.53 -10.76 3.20
CA GLY A 401 20.42 -10.15 2.22
C GLY A 401 20.82 -8.73 2.61
N VAL A 402 19.85 -7.93 3.07
CA VAL A 402 20.09 -6.55 3.55
C VAL A 402 20.85 -6.55 4.88
N ILE A 403 20.50 -7.43 5.82
CA ILE A 403 21.21 -7.55 7.11
C ILE A 403 22.69 -7.90 6.89
N LEU A 404 23.00 -8.85 6.01
CA LEU A 404 24.38 -9.22 5.68
C LEU A 404 25.16 -8.04 5.10
N TYR A 405 24.54 -7.25 4.22
CA TYR A 405 25.16 -6.04 3.69
C TYR A 405 25.43 -5.00 4.77
N ASN A 406 24.45 -4.76 5.65
CA ASN A 406 24.56 -3.81 6.75
C ASN A 406 25.62 -4.25 7.77
N LEU A 407 25.76 -5.55 8.05
CA LEU A 407 26.88 -6.07 8.85
C LEU A 407 28.24 -5.76 8.20
N GLY A 408 28.33 -5.90 6.88
CA GLY A 408 29.53 -5.47 6.13
C GLY A 408 29.85 -4.00 6.36
N MET A 409 28.85 -3.12 6.26
CA MET A 409 29.01 -1.68 6.54
C MET A 409 29.43 -1.40 7.98
N LEU A 410 28.82 -2.06 8.96
CA LEU A 410 29.13 -1.87 10.37
C LEU A 410 30.58 -2.29 10.68
N HIS A 411 31.04 -3.40 10.11
CA HIS A 411 32.43 -3.83 10.25
C HIS A 411 33.42 -2.88 9.55
N GLU A 412 33.03 -2.29 8.42
CA GLU A 412 33.83 -1.24 7.77
C GLU A 412 33.96 -0.02 8.68
N MET A 413 32.87 0.42 9.32
CA MET A 413 32.87 1.53 10.28
C MET A 413 33.74 1.24 11.52
N LYS A 414 33.85 -0.03 11.94
CA LYS A 414 34.76 -0.48 13.01
C LYS A 414 36.23 -0.56 12.57
N GLY A 415 36.53 -0.46 11.28
CA GLY A 415 37.86 -0.70 10.71
C GLY A 415 38.23 -2.17 10.51
N ASP A 416 37.29 -3.11 10.71
CA ASP A 416 37.48 -4.54 10.47
C ASP A 416 37.24 -4.85 8.98
N VAL A 417 38.20 -4.46 8.14
CA VAL A 417 38.16 -4.58 6.68
C VAL A 417 37.94 -6.03 6.23
N MET A 418 38.51 -7.00 6.95
CA MET A 418 38.42 -8.41 6.61
C MET A 418 37.00 -8.94 6.80
N LYS A 419 36.38 -8.69 7.97
CA LYS A 419 34.99 -9.10 8.19
C LYS A 419 34.02 -8.35 7.30
N ALA A 420 34.26 -7.06 7.04
CA ALA A 420 33.43 -6.28 6.11
C ALA A 420 33.38 -6.93 4.72
N LYS A 421 34.53 -7.30 4.15
CA LYS A 421 34.61 -8.02 2.86
C LYS A 421 33.90 -9.36 2.90
N ASP A 422 34.04 -10.10 3.99
CA ASP A 422 33.37 -11.40 4.15
C ASP A 422 31.85 -11.24 4.11
N TYR A 423 31.28 -10.34 4.92
CA TYR A 423 29.84 -10.07 4.94
C TYR A 423 29.30 -9.55 3.61
N TYR A 424 30.03 -8.67 2.90
CA TYR A 424 29.61 -8.25 1.56
C TYR A 424 29.61 -9.41 0.54
N ASN A 425 30.57 -10.32 0.62
CA ASN A 425 30.55 -11.53 -0.20
C ASN A 425 29.37 -12.42 0.18
N GLN A 426 29.09 -12.61 1.47
CA GLN A 426 27.92 -13.37 1.92
C GLN A 426 26.61 -12.76 1.40
N SER A 427 26.42 -11.44 1.50
CA SER A 427 25.24 -10.74 0.97
C SER A 427 25.07 -10.94 -0.54
N LYS A 428 26.16 -10.81 -1.30
CA LYS A 428 26.18 -11.10 -2.74
C LYS A 428 25.79 -12.55 -3.06
N GLN A 429 26.38 -13.51 -2.36
CA GLN A 429 26.09 -14.93 -2.57
C GLN A 429 24.64 -15.26 -2.20
N HIS A 430 24.13 -14.65 -1.13
CA HIS A 430 22.72 -14.75 -0.74
C HIS A 430 21.80 -14.20 -1.83
N GLY A 431 22.10 -13.01 -2.37
CA GLY A 431 21.36 -12.42 -3.49
C GLY A 431 21.37 -13.30 -4.75
N LEU A 432 22.49 -13.96 -5.06
CA LEU A 432 22.58 -14.92 -6.16
C LEU A 432 21.71 -16.16 -5.95
N LYS A 433 21.63 -16.67 -4.71
CA LYS A 433 20.81 -17.84 -4.36
C LYS A 433 19.31 -17.53 -4.39
N THR A 434 18.93 -16.34 -3.93
CA THR A 434 17.53 -15.94 -3.75
C THR A 434 16.96 -15.19 -4.95
N GLY A 435 17.80 -14.75 -5.90
CA GLY A 435 17.40 -13.90 -7.01
C GLY A 435 17.21 -12.42 -6.62
N PHE A 436 17.61 -12.03 -5.40
CA PHE A 436 17.50 -10.65 -4.93
C PHE A 436 18.66 -9.78 -5.46
N ASN A 437 18.46 -9.22 -6.65
CA ASN A 437 19.49 -8.51 -7.41
C ASN A 437 20.09 -7.29 -6.69
N GLN A 438 19.34 -6.62 -5.82
CA GLN A 438 19.80 -5.42 -5.13
C GLN A 438 21.01 -5.70 -4.22
N CYS A 439 21.01 -6.84 -3.52
CA CYS A 439 22.16 -7.29 -2.72
C CYS A 439 23.41 -7.49 -3.58
N ILE A 440 23.26 -8.04 -4.79
CA ILE A 440 24.38 -8.28 -5.71
C ILE A 440 24.99 -6.95 -6.14
N VAL A 441 24.15 -6.00 -6.56
CA VAL A 441 24.60 -4.69 -7.05
C VAL A 441 25.32 -3.91 -5.95
N GLU A 442 24.69 -3.75 -4.79
CA GLU A 442 25.26 -2.94 -3.71
C GLU A 442 26.50 -3.58 -3.08
N SER A 443 26.52 -4.91 -2.93
CA SER A 443 27.70 -5.62 -2.43
C SER A 443 28.88 -5.51 -3.39
N ASN A 444 28.65 -5.61 -4.72
CA ASN A 444 29.72 -5.42 -5.69
C ASN A 444 30.27 -3.98 -5.67
N LYS A 445 29.41 -2.96 -5.50
CA LYS A 445 29.84 -1.57 -5.34
C LYS A 445 30.71 -1.40 -4.09
N ALA A 446 30.27 -1.96 -2.96
CA ALA A 446 31.03 -1.89 -1.70
C ALA A 446 32.39 -2.58 -1.82
N LEU A 447 32.44 -3.80 -2.36
CA LEU A 447 33.69 -4.55 -2.56
C LEU A 447 34.66 -3.83 -3.50
N LYS A 448 34.15 -3.23 -4.59
CA LYS A 448 34.95 -2.42 -5.52
C LYS A 448 35.58 -1.22 -4.80
N ARG A 449 34.78 -0.45 -4.06
CA ARG A 449 35.23 0.70 -3.28
C ARG A 449 36.33 0.32 -2.27
N MET A 450 36.18 -0.81 -1.59
CA MET A 450 37.18 -1.30 -0.64
C MET A 450 38.49 -1.74 -1.31
N LYS A 451 38.43 -2.24 -2.55
CA LYS A 451 39.63 -2.59 -3.32
C LYS A 451 40.41 -1.34 -3.71
N GLU A 452 39.72 -0.34 -4.25
CA GLU A 452 40.31 0.94 -4.68
C GLU A 452 40.95 1.69 -3.49
N ALA A 453 40.31 1.70 -2.32
CA ALA A 453 40.86 2.33 -1.11
C ALA A 453 42.17 1.65 -0.62
N ASN A 454 42.28 0.33 -0.79
CA ASN A 454 43.47 -0.41 -0.39
C ASN A 454 44.64 -0.19 -1.35
N GLU A 455 44.37 -0.11 -2.66
CA GLU A 455 45.38 0.17 -3.69
C GLU A 455 45.92 1.61 -3.56
N GLY A 456 45.06 2.59 -3.25
CA GLY A 456 45.47 3.97 -3.00
C GLY A 456 46.20 4.21 -1.67
N SER A 457 46.15 3.26 -0.73
CA SER A 457 46.92 3.31 0.53
C SER A 457 48.30 2.66 0.41
N GLN A 458 48.56 1.95 -0.70
CA GLN A 458 49.82 1.24 -0.97
C GLN A 458 50.69 1.97 -2.01
N ALA A 459 50.15 3.02 -2.66
CA ALA A 459 50.86 3.95 -3.52
C ALA A 459 51.22 5.22 -2.75
#